data_AF-A0A1X6NFI5-F1
#
_entry.id   AF-A0A1X6NFI5-F1
#
_cell.length_a   1.000
_cell.length_b   1.000
_cell.length_c   1.000
_cell.angle_alpha   90.00
_cell.angle_beta   90.00
_cell.angle_gamma   90.00
#
_symmetry.space_group_name_H-M   'P 1'
#
loop_
_entity.id
_entity.type
_entity.pdbx_description
1 polymer ?
#
loop_
_entity_poly.entity_id
_entity_poly.type
_entity_poly.pdbx_seq_one_letter_code
_entity_poly.pdbx_strand_id
1 'polypeptide(L)'
;MDDLDAIPSISSGAVGSRFVTQSEVETAKARRDEQWRAAYARLGQEPPPPPAEDAFDGRSLAEKLAANRAAKQEEWEERNKLGNQFRALEEDEVLFLDSIMEKQREEERLRKEMDGEELKHFRE
;
A
#
# COMPACT_ATOMS: atom_id res chain seq x y z
N MET A 1 5.87 -26.58 1.90
CA MET A 1 5.43 -26.81 3.29
C MET A 1 6.51 -26.22 4.17
N ASP A 2 6.17 -25.08 4.77
CA ASP A 2 6.62 -24.58 6.07
C ASP A 2 8.11 -24.30 6.33
N ASP A 3 8.58 -23.14 5.85
CA ASP A 3 9.75 -22.41 6.40
C ASP A 3 9.30 -21.36 7.44
N LEU A 4 8.31 -21.70 8.28
CA LEU A 4 7.76 -20.81 9.32
C LEU A 4 8.44 -21.01 10.69
N ASP A 5 9.35 -21.97 10.83
CA ASP A 5 10.00 -22.34 12.09
C ASP A 5 11.28 -21.53 12.41
N ALA A 6 11.70 -20.60 11.54
CA ALA A 6 12.94 -19.85 11.73
C ALA A 6 12.78 -18.54 12.53
N ILE A 7 11.56 -18.17 12.94
CA ILE A 7 11.33 -16.95 13.73
C ILE A 7 11.17 -17.35 15.21
N PRO A 8 12.18 -17.12 16.08
CA PRO A 8 12.05 -17.43 17.49
C PRO A 8 10.95 -16.56 18.11
N SER A 9 9.84 -17.20 18.49
CA SER A 9 8.71 -16.55 19.16
C SER A 9 9.17 -15.87 20.46
N ILE A 10 8.95 -14.56 20.53
CA ILE A 10 9.37 -13.69 21.64
C ILE A 10 8.57 -13.91 22.94
N SER A 11 7.51 -14.71 22.92
CA SER A 11 6.47 -14.69 23.97
C SER A 11 6.54 -15.81 25.03
N SER A 12 7.33 -16.88 24.87
CA SER A 12 7.06 -18.13 25.62
C SER A 12 8.21 -18.75 26.43
N GLY A 13 9.32 -18.06 26.73
CA GLY A 13 10.45 -18.72 27.42
C GLY A 13 11.36 -17.81 28.24
N ALA A 14 11.94 -18.37 29.31
CA ALA A 14 12.88 -17.71 30.21
C ALA A 14 14.01 -16.99 29.44
N VAL A 15 14.23 -15.71 29.77
CA VAL A 15 15.15 -14.81 29.06
C VAL A 15 16.59 -15.32 28.97
N GLY A 16 17.03 -16.19 29.89
CA GLY A 16 18.40 -16.73 29.93
C GLY A 16 18.78 -17.61 28.74
N SER A 17 17.83 -18.28 28.06
CA SER A 17 18.14 -19.14 26.90
C SER A 17 18.02 -18.41 25.55
N ARG A 18 17.81 -17.08 25.57
CA ARG A 18 17.58 -16.27 24.37
C ARG A 18 18.80 -15.44 23.95
N PHE A 19 19.82 -15.38 24.82
CA PHE A 19 21.07 -14.70 24.50
C PHE A 19 21.99 -15.66 23.76
N VAL A 20 22.41 -15.26 22.58
CA VAL A 20 23.38 -15.98 21.75
C VAL A 20 24.73 -15.31 21.94
N THR A 21 25.77 -16.12 22.13
CA THR A 21 27.13 -15.58 22.26
C THR A 21 27.63 -15.11 20.89
N GLN A 22 28.58 -14.17 20.89
CA GLN A 22 29.19 -13.69 19.66
C GLN A 22 29.80 -14.83 18.84
N SER A 23 30.46 -15.79 19.51
CA SER A 23 31.07 -16.96 18.87
C SER A 23 30.03 -17.87 18.19
N GLU A 24 28.86 -18.07 18.80
CA GLU A 24 27.76 -18.84 18.21
C GLU A 24 27.20 -18.14 16.96
N VAL A 25 27.12 -16.80 16.97
CA VAL A 25 26.70 -16.03 15.79
C VAL A 25 27.72 -16.15 14.66
N GLU A 26 29.01 -16.03 14.96
CA GLU A 26 30.10 -16.14 13.98
C GLU A 26 30.17 -17.54 13.35
N THR A 27 30.05 -18.60 14.16
CA THR A 27 30.02 -19.99 13.67
C THR A 27 28.78 -20.27 12.81
N ALA A 28 27.61 -19.75 13.20
CA ALA A 28 26.39 -19.86 12.41
C ALA A 28 26.50 -19.11 11.07
N LYS A 29 27.14 -17.94 11.04
CA LYS A 29 27.44 -17.21 9.79
C LYS A 29 28.38 -18.01 8.89
N ALA A 30 29.51 -18.50 9.41
CA ALA A 30 30.47 -19.30 8.65
C ALA A 30 29.83 -20.56 8.03
N ARG A 31 28.98 -21.25 8.79
CA ARG A 31 28.24 -22.43 8.30
C ARG A 31 27.28 -22.07 7.17
N ARG A 32 26.62 -20.92 7.24
CA ARG A 32 25.73 -20.43 6.17
C ARG A 32 26.52 -20.09 4.91
N ASP A 33 27.67 -19.42 5.06
CA ASP A 33 28.53 -19.04 3.92
C ASP A 33 29.15 -20.26 3.23
N GLU A 34 29.48 -21.30 3.99
CA GLU A 34 29.92 -22.59 3.43
C GLU A 34 28.79 -23.28 2.65
N GLN A 35 27.59 -23.36 3.22
CA GLN A 35 26.43 -23.94 2.53
C GLN A 35 26.07 -23.17 1.26
N TRP A 36 26.14 -21.84 1.31
CA TRP A 36 25.93 -20.96 0.17
C TRP A 36 26.94 -21.26 -0.94
N ARG A 37 28.25 -21.22 -0.63
CA ARG A 37 29.30 -21.55 -1.60
C ARG A 37 29.14 -22.95 -2.19
N ALA A 38 28.80 -23.94 -1.36
CA ALA A 38 28.57 -25.31 -1.82
C ALA A 38 27.36 -25.42 -2.77
N ALA A 39 26.28 -24.67 -2.52
CA ALA A 39 25.10 -24.63 -3.38
C ALA A 39 25.43 -24.06 -4.77
N TYR A 40 26.20 -22.96 -4.84
CA TYR A 40 26.64 -22.37 -6.10
C TYR A 40 27.65 -23.25 -6.85
N ALA A 41 28.57 -23.88 -6.13
CA ALA A 41 29.51 -24.85 -6.72
C ALA A 41 28.78 -26.03 -7.38
N ARG A 42 27.69 -26.52 -6.78
CA ARG A 42 26.83 -27.56 -7.37
C ARG A 42 26.13 -27.09 -8.65
N LEU A 43 25.79 -25.81 -8.73
CA LEU A 43 25.16 -25.20 -9.90
C LEU A 43 26.17 -24.89 -11.02
N GLY A 44 27.48 -25.01 -10.76
CA GLY A 44 28.53 -24.66 -11.70
C GLY A 44 28.64 -23.15 -11.95
N GLN A 45 28.10 -22.34 -11.05
CA GLN A 45 28.12 -20.89 -11.13
C GLN A 45 28.95 -20.31 -9.99
N GLU A 46 29.62 -19.18 -10.24
CA GLU A 46 30.29 -18.46 -9.17
C GLU A 46 29.23 -17.79 -8.27
N PRO A 47 29.36 -17.89 -6.92
CA PRO A 47 28.48 -17.17 -6.03
C PRO A 47 28.53 -15.66 -6.35
N PRO A 48 27.38 -14.97 -6.39
CA PRO A 48 27.37 -13.52 -6.54
C PRO A 48 28.17 -12.89 -5.40
N PRO A 49 28.81 -11.73 -5.64
CA PRO A 49 29.56 -11.04 -4.60
C PRO A 49 28.66 -10.80 -3.38
N PRO A 50 29.18 -10.98 -2.17
CA PRO A 50 28.41 -10.74 -0.95
C PRO A 50 27.85 -9.31 -1.00
N PRO A 51 26.59 -9.11 -0.54
CA PRO A 51 26.03 -7.78 -0.46
C PRO A 51 26.98 -6.91 0.36
N ALA A 52 27.31 -5.73 -0.18
CA ALA A 52 28.10 -4.76 0.56
C ALA A 52 27.40 -4.50 1.89
N GLU A 53 28.14 -4.58 3.00
CA GLU A 53 27.55 -4.21 4.28
C GLU A 53 27.04 -2.77 4.17
N ASP A 54 25.77 -2.56 4.54
CA ASP A 54 25.15 -1.25 4.47
C ASP A 54 26.04 -0.26 5.21
N ALA A 55 26.39 0.84 4.52
CA ALA A 55 27.22 1.88 5.08
C ALA A 55 26.67 2.29 6.45
N PHE A 56 27.53 2.28 7.48
CA PHE A 56 27.12 2.55 8.85
C PHE A 56 26.33 3.85 8.92
N ASP A 57 25.02 3.72 9.13
CA ASP A 57 24.14 4.85 9.23
C ASP A 57 24.29 5.47 10.62
N GLY A 58 25.01 6.59 10.68
CA GLY A 58 25.26 7.37 11.90
C GLY A 58 24.04 8.05 12.49
N ARG A 59 22.86 7.95 11.85
CA ARG A 59 21.60 8.43 12.44
C ARG A 59 21.24 7.63 13.68
N SER A 60 20.66 8.33 14.64
CA SER A 60 20.12 7.74 15.85
C SER A 60 18.99 6.75 15.52
N LEU A 61 18.75 5.78 16.41
CA LEU A 61 17.63 4.86 16.28
C LEU A 61 16.29 5.61 16.20
N ALA A 62 16.14 6.72 16.93
CA ALA A 62 14.94 7.54 16.92
C ALA A 62 14.65 8.11 15.53
N GLU A 63 15.67 8.63 14.84
CA GLU A 63 15.55 9.15 13.47
C GLU A 63 15.20 8.03 12.48
N LYS A 64 15.84 6.86 12.61
CA LYS A 64 15.52 5.68 11.77
C LYS A 64 14.06 5.24 11.93
N LEU A 65 13.57 5.19 13.17
CA LEU A 65 12.18 4.82 13.46
C LEU A 65 11.18 5.90 13.03
N ALA A 66 11.57 7.17 13.06
CA ALA A 66 10.75 8.26 12.55
C ALA A 66 10.63 8.18 11.02
N ALA A 67 11.76 7.97 10.33
CA ALA A 67 11.79 7.80 8.88
C ALA A 67 10.97 6.59 8.42
N ASN A 68 11.07 5.44 9.11
CA ASN A 68 10.27 4.26 8.76
C ASN A 68 8.75 4.48 8.96
N ARG A 69 8.38 5.23 10.00
CA ARG A 69 6.98 5.61 10.24
C ARG A 69 6.46 6.56 9.16
N ALA A 70 7.24 7.59 8.83
CA ALA A 70 6.90 8.55 7.79
C ALA A 70 6.74 7.87 6.43
N ALA A 71 7.68 7.01 6.04
CA ALA A 71 7.62 6.25 4.78
C ALA A 71 6.37 5.37 4.70
N LYS A 72 6.05 4.63 5.76
CA LYS A 72 4.82 3.82 5.81
C LYS A 72 3.55 4.66 5.72
N GLN A 73 3.55 5.83 6.34
CA GLN A 73 2.42 6.75 6.30
C GLN A 73 2.24 7.32 4.89
N GLU A 74 3.32 7.74 4.24
CA GLU A 74 3.32 8.25 2.87
C GLU A 74 2.85 7.17 1.88
N GLU A 75 3.37 5.95 1.97
CA GLU A 75 2.91 4.81 1.15
C GLU A 75 1.41 4.53 1.34
N TRP A 76 0.92 4.59 2.58
CA TRP A 76 -0.49 4.38 2.89
C TRP A 76 -1.36 5.51 2.32
N GLU A 77 -0.92 6.76 2.47
CA GLU A 77 -1.59 7.93 1.92
C GLU A 77 -1.61 7.90 0.40
N GLU A 78 -0.50 7.60 -0.27
CA GLU A 78 -0.44 7.47 -1.73
C GLU A 78 -1.36 6.38 -2.26
N ARG A 79 -1.35 5.21 -1.60
CA ARG A 79 -2.26 4.11 -1.96
C ARG A 79 -3.72 4.48 -1.80
N ASN A 80 -4.05 5.24 -0.77
CA ASN A 80 -5.44 5.64 -0.48
C ASN A 80 -5.84 6.98 -1.11
N LYS A 81 -4.89 7.73 -1.68
CA LYS A 81 -5.12 9.04 -2.29
C LYS A 81 -6.12 8.98 -3.43
N LEU A 82 -6.08 7.90 -4.23
CA LEU A 82 -7.06 7.67 -5.29
C LEU A 82 -8.37 7.07 -4.74
N GLY A 83 -8.29 6.23 -3.71
CA GLY A 83 -9.47 5.65 -3.07
C GLY A 83 -10.36 6.69 -2.39
N ASN A 84 -9.75 7.73 -1.81
CA ASN A 84 -10.48 8.81 -1.14
C ASN A 84 -11.06 9.87 -2.10
N GLN A 85 -10.80 9.79 -3.41
CA GLN A 85 -11.37 10.75 -4.37
C GLN A 85 -12.85 10.50 -4.64
N PHE A 86 -13.29 9.26 -4.52
CA PHE A 86 -14.66 8.87 -4.78
C PHE A 86 -15.28 8.38 -3.48
N ARG A 87 -16.16 9.19 -2.91
CA ARG A 87 -17.05 8.78 -1.82
C ARG A 87 -18.44 8.52 -2.36
N ALA A 88 -19.23 7.75 -1.61
CA ALA A 88 -20.66 7.65 -1.88
C ALA A 88 -21.32 9.03 -1.74
N LEU A 89 -22.35 9.26 -2.54
CA LEU A 89 -23.21 10.44 -2.39
C LEU A 89 -24.00 10.32 -1.09
N GLU A 90 -24.13 11.44 -0.37
CA GLU A 90 -24.99 11.54 0.81
C GLU A 90 -26.47 11.64 0.38
N GLU A 91 -27.41 11.33 1.28
CA GLU A 91 -28.84 11.30 0.93
C GLU A 91 -29.36 12.66 0.44
N ASP A 92 -28.87 13.74 1.02
CA ASP A 92 -29.18 15.12 0.62
C ASP A 92 -28.60 15.48 -0.75
N GLU A 93 -27.39 15.01 -1.07
CA GLU A 93 -26.77 15.19 -2.39
C GLU A 93 -27.55 14.46 -3.48
N VAL A 94 -28.05 13.25 -3.20
CA VAL A 94 -28.91 12.51 -4.13
C VAL A 94 -30.21 13.27 -4.38
N LEU A 95 -30.88 13.74 -3.32
CA LEU A 95 -32.10 14.54 -3.43
C LEU A 95 -31.88 15.85 -4.21
N PHE A 96 -30.71 16.49 -4.01
CA PHE A 96 -30.33 17.67 -4.77
C PHE A 96 -30.21 17.37 -6.26
N LEU A 97 -29.54 16.29 -6.65
CA LEU A 97 -29.41 15.89 -8.05
C LEU A 97 -30.77 15.56 -8.68
N ASP A 98 -31.67 14.89 -7.95
CA ASP A 98 -33.03 14.63 -8.41
C ASP A 98 -33.81 15.93 -8.65
N SER A 99 -33.65 16.94 -7.79
CA SER A 99 -34.30 18.24 -7.96
C SER A 99 -33.80 18.99 -9.21
N ILE A 100 -32.50 18.89 -9.53
CA ILE A 100 -31.92 19.47 -10.74
C ILE A 100 -32.46 18.76 -11.98
N MET A 101 -32.56 17.43 -11.95
CA MET A 101 -33.08 16.63 -13.05
C MET A 101 -34.57 16.90 -13.30
N GLU A 102 -35.36 17.09 -12.25
CA GLU A 102 -36.77 17.48 -12.36
C GLU A 102 -36.89 18.84 -13.03
N LYS A 103 -36.12 19.83 -12.55
CA LYS A 103 -36.13 21.18 -13.10
C LYS A 103 -35.75 21.22 -14.58
N GLN A 104 -34.73 20.47 -15.00
CA GLN A 104 -34.36 20.38 -16.43
C GLN A 104 -35.49 19.77 -17.27
N ARG A 105 -36.19 18.75 -16.77
CA ARG A 105 -37.32 18.13 -17.47
C ARG A 105 -38.51 19.09 -17.57
N GLU A 106 -38.79 19.86 -16.54
CA GLU A 106 -39.83 20.89 -16.57
C GLU A 106 -39.52 22.00 -17.57
N GLU A 107 -38.28 22.51 -17.58
CA GLU A 107 -37.82 23.52 -18.53
C GLU A 107 -37.89 23.00 -19.98
N GLU A 108 -37.48 21.76 -20.22
CA GLU A 108 -37.59 21.14 -21.55
C GLU A 108 -39.05 20.95 -21.97
N ARG A 109 -39.93 20.54 -21.05
CA ARG A 109 -41.36 20.39 -21.32
C ARG A 109 -41.99 21.74 -21.68
N LEU A 110 -41.71 22.78 -20.89
CA LEU A 110 -42.22 24.13 -21.13
C LEU A 110 -41.72 24.65 -22.48
N ARG A 111 -40.44 24.43 -22.81
CA ARG A 111 -39.88 24.81 -24.10
C ARG A 111 -40.58 24.10 -25.27
N LYS A 112 -40.82 22.78 -25.15
CA LYS A 112 -41.58 22.02 -26.16
C LYS A 112 -43.02 22.49 -26.31
N GLU A 113 -43.67 22.85 -25.20
CA GLU A 113 -45.03 23.41 -25.22
C GLU A 113 -45.04 24.76 -25.94
N MET A 114 -44.11 25.66 -25.62
CA MET A 114 -43.96 26.96 -26.27
C MET A 114 -43.66 26.82 -27.77
N ASP A 115 -42.66 26.02 -28.14
CA ASP A 115 -42.30 25.76 -29.53
C ASP A 115 -43.51 25.16 -30.31
N GLY A 116 -44.30 24.31 -29.65
CA GLY A 116 -45.52 23.73 -30.20
C GLY A 116 -46.64 24.74 -30.45
N GLU A 117 -46.86 25.68 -29.52
CA GLU A 117 -47.84 26.76 -29.69
C GLU A 117 -47.42 27.74 -30.80
N GLU A 118 -46.14 28.13 -30.87
CA GLU A 118 -45.62 28.98 -31.94
C GLU A 118 -45.80 28.34 -33.32
N LEU A 119 -45.54 27.03 -33.45
CA LEU A 119 -45.76 26.29 -34.69
C LEU A 119 -47.25 26.20 -35.09
N LYS A 120 -48.17 26.09 -34.12
CA LYS A 120 -49.62 26.12 -34.40
C LYS A 120 -50.04 27.49 -34.92
N HIS A 121 -49.61 28.56 -34.26
CA HIS A 121 -49.90 29.93 -34.70
C HIS A 121 -49.35 30.26 -36.08
N PHE A 122 -48.21 29.67 -36.48
CA PHE A 122 -47.68 29.84 -37.84
C PHE A 122 -48.49 29.08 -38.91
N ARG A 123 -49.21 28.02 -38.52
CA ARG A 123 -49.93 27.13 -39.45
C ARG A 123 -51.37 27.55 -39.71
N GLU A 124 -51.89 28.46 -38.90
CA GLU A 124 -53.19 29.14 -39.04
C GLU A 124 -53.05 30.40 -39.92
#